data_AF-A0A7J7M2M6-F1
#
_entry.id   AF-A0A7J7M2M6-F1
#
_cell.length_a   1.000
_cell.length_b   1.000
_cell.length_c   1.000
_cell.angle_alpha   90.00
_cell.angle_beta   90.00
_cell.angle_gamma   90.00
#
_symmetry.space_group_name_H-M   'P 1'
#
loop_
_entity.id
_entity.type
_entity.pdbx_description
1 polymer ?
#
loop_
_entity_poly.entity_id
_entity_poly.type
_entity_poly.pdbx_seq_one_letter_code
_entity_poly.pdbx_strand_id
1 'polypeptide(L)'
;MRSGPLQNSLDDELNRHQFVMHHPQTKRKCTGIRAWLVISTLGQSHLEEVDKHSIMRRTGLPARDLRVLDPQLSYPSSILGREKAIVINLEHIKAIVTASEVLVLNSTDPSVAPFVHDLQHRVSNSNDTSQQATESSDTEMEVMERPFSITLTTNTEIRNSNPRNTVDVPAVKILPFEFKALEVCLESACKCLESETSTLELEAYPALDELTSKISTLNLERVRQIKSRLVAMSGRVQKVRDELEHLLDDDNDMAEMYLTDKLVRKPLEQISELNRAFDEDGERDEDGKTEDSYEDLSYIKPNVEELEMLLEAYFAQIDGTLQKLSTVCNLTPSNHVQF
;
A
#
# COMPACT_ATOMS: atom_id res chain seq x y z
N MET A 1 75.84 15.23 50.79
CA MET A 1 75.43 13.85 51.07
C MET A 1 74.45 13.41 50.00
N ARG A 2 74.76 12.29 49.30
CA ARG A 2 73.93 11.32 48.54
C ARG A 2 72.59 11.79 47.91
N SER A 3 72.45 11.79 46.58
CA SER A 3 72.00 10.67 45.69
C SER A 3 70.46 10.55 45.57
N GLY A 4 69.94 10.47 44.33
CA GLY A 4 68.50 10.38 43.93
C GLY A 4 67.74 9.13 44.41
N PRO A 5 66.54 8.77 43.87
CA PRO A 5 66.01 8.89 42.48
C PRO A 5 64.60 9.57 42.40
N LEU A 6 63.94 9.95 41.29
CA LEU A 6 63.63 9.41 39.94
C LEU A 6 62.71 8.16 39.89
N GLN A 7 61.65 8.31 39.06
CA GLN A 7 60.61 7.38 38.59
C GLN A 7 59.48 6.94 39.54
N ASN A 8 58.26 7.46 39.27
CA ASN A 8 57.05 6.66 39.02
C ASN A 8 55.92 7.51 38.41
N SER A 9 55.10 6.88 37.56
CA SER A 9 53.98 7.39 36.74
C SER A 9 54.43 8.20 35.52
N LEU A 10 54.53 7.68 34.29
CA LEU A 10 53.64 6.79 33.54
C LEU A 10 52.16 7.22 33.61
N ASP A 11 51.74 7.72 32.45
CA ASP A 11 50.39 7.67 31.88
C ASP A 11 49.34 8.61 32.46
N ASP A 12 49.40 9.90 32.11
CA ASP A 12 48.20 10.74 32.19
C ASP A 12 48.17 11.96 31.24
N GLU A 13 48.67 11.83 30.01
CA GLU A 13 48.63 12.95 29.05
C GLU A 13 48.33 12.54 27.60
N LEU A 14 47.28 11.72 27.42
CA LEU A 14 46.77 11.39 26.08
C LEU A 14 45.27 11.06 26.07
N ASN A 15 44.40 11.91 26.65
CA ASN A 15 42.98 11.86 26.32
C ASN A 15 42.17 13.14 26.60
N ARG A 16 42.66 14.32 26.21
CA ARG A 16 41.79 15.50 26.04
C ARG A 16 41.48 15.67 24.58
N HIS A 17 40.49 14.92 24.07
CA HIS A 17 39.55 15.30 23.00
C HIS A 17 38.49 14.19 22.92
N GLN A 18 37.74 14.00 24.01
CA GLN A 18 36.54 13.17 23.99
C GLN A 18 35.35 14.06 23.65
N PHE A 19 34.77 13.80 22.47
CA PHE A 19 33.46 14.28 22.07
C PHE A 19 32.47 14.04 23.21
N VAL A 20 31.92 15.13 23.76
CA VAL A 20 30.77 15.05 24.66
C VAL A 20 29.58 14.63 23.80
N MET A 21 29.39 13.31 23.68
CA MET A 21 28.13 12.73 23.25
C MET A 21 27.09 13.10 24.30
N HIS A 22 26.30 14.14 23.99
CA HIS A 22 25.04 14.37 24.67
C HIS A 22 24.21 13.10 24.53
N HIS A 23 24.16 12.30 25.59
CA HIS A 23 23.11 11.31 25.75
C HIS A 23 21.79 12.09 25.79
N PRO A 24 20.85 11.88 24.85
CA PRO A 24 19.51 12.38 25.05
C PRO A 24 18.99 11.63 26.28
N GLN A 25 18.82 12.40 27.36
CA GLN A 25 18.09 11.97 28.53
C GLN A 25 16.82 11.26 28.08
N THR A 26 16.52 10.14 28.73
CA THR A 26 15.30 9.36 28.58
C THR A 26 14.08 10.28 28.69
N LYS A 27 13.62 10.78 27.54
CA LYS A 27 12.41 11.58 27.46
C LYS A 27 11.27 10.66 27.86
N ARG A 28 10.48 11.14 28.83
CA ARG A 28 9.21 10.59 29.26
C ARG A 28 8.49 9.94 28.07
N LYS A 29 8.08 8.67 28.22
CA LYS A 29 7.17 7.99 27.28
C LYS A 29 5.95 8.89 27.09
N CYS A 30 5.95 9.67 26.02
CA CYS A 30 4.79 10.42 25.57
C CYS A 30 3.89 9.38 24.92
N THR A 31 2.82 9.01 25.61
CA THR A 31 1.81 8.04 25.14
C THR A 31 1.17 8.58 23.86
N GLY A 32 1.77 8.31 22.70
CA GLY A 32 1.24 8.75 21.41
C GLY A 32 2.24 9.10 20.31
N ILE A 33 3.56 9.17 20.58
CA ILE A 33 4.59 9.36 19.54
C ILE A 33 4.95 8.00 18.95
N ARG A 34 4.94 7.89 17.61
CA ARG A 34 5.29 6.68 16.87
C ARG A 34 6.33 7.00 15.80
N ALA A 35 7.19 6.03 15.52
CA ALA A 35 8.13 6.12 14.40
C ALA A 35 7.42 5.67 13.11
N TRP A 36 7.45 6.54 12.10
CA TRP A 36 6.90 6.29 10.78
C TRP A 36 8.04 6.34 9.78
N LEU A 37 8.12 5.33 8.91
CA LEU A 37 8.97 5.43 7.73
C LEU A 37 8.20 6.21 6.67
N VAL A 38 8.71 7.39 6.33
CA VAL A 38 8.13 8.26 5.30
C VAL A 38 8.87 7.99 4.00
N ILE A 39 8.15 7.69 2.93
CA ILE A 39 8.68 7.45 1.58
C ILE A 39 8.06 8.47 0.64
N SER A 40 8.86 9.29 -0.02
CA SER A 40 8.38 10.31 -0.96
C SER A 40 8.11 9.74 -2.36
N THR A 41 7.50 10.55 -3.24
CA THR A 41 7.34 10.24 -4.68
C THR A 41 8.65 9.98 -5.43
N LEU A 42 9.80 10.32 -4.85
CA LEU A 42 11.12 10.07 -5.42
C LEU A 42 11.77 8.79 -4.88
N GLY A 43 11.06 8.01 -4.05
CA GLY A 43 11.57 6.80 -3.42
C GLY A 43 12.53 7.07 -2.25
N GLN A 44 12.77 8.34 -1.91
CA GLN A 44 13.59 8.71 -0.75
C GLN A 44 12.84 8.37 0.53
N SER A 45 13.51 7.71 1.47
CA SER A 45 12.93 7.35 2.76
C SER A 45 13.68 7.93 3.95
N HIS A 46 12.94 8.34 4.97
CA HIS A 46 13.50 8.70 6.27
C HIS A 46 12.55 8.29 7.39
N LEU A 47 13.11 8.09 8.59
CA LEU A 47 12.32 7.79 9.78
C LEU A 47 11.93 9.09 10.48
N GLU A 48 10.65 9.25 10.77
CA GLU A 48 10.10 10.42 11.44
C GLU A 48 9.31 9.99 12.69
N GLU A 49 9.60 10.60 13.84
CA GLU A 49 8.82 10.39 15.07
C GLU A 49 7.68 11.41 15.15
N VAL A 50 6.46 10.95 14.90
CA VAL A 50 5.28 11.82 14.78
C VAL A 50 4.19 11.36 15.73
N ASP A 51 3.58 12.31 16.43
CA ASP A 51 2.42 12.04 17.28
C ASP A 51 1.13 11.88 16.47
N LYS A 52 0.15 11.20 17.07
CA LYS A 52 -1.16 10.95 16.44
C LYS A 52 -1.83 12.21 15.87
N HIS A 53 -1.84 13.33 16.60
CA HIS A 53 -2.54 14.54 16.15
C HIS A 53 -1.81 15.22 14.99
N SER A 54 -0.48 15.13 14.97
CA SER A 54 0.32 15.61 13.84
C SER A 54 0.04 14.81 12.57
N ILE A 55 -0.09 13.48 12.66
CA ILE A 55 -0.54 12.64 11.53
C ILE A 55 -1.95 13.04 11.09
N MET A 56 -2.91 13.20 12.01
CA MET A 56 -4.28 13.61 11.66
C MET A 56 -4.34 14.94 10.90
N ARG A 57 -3.54 15.94 11.32
CA ARG A 57 -3.48 17.23 10.61
C ARG A 57 -2.82 17.10 9.25
N ARG A 58 -1.76 16.31 9.13
CA ARG A 58 -1.00 16.08 7.90
C ARG A 58 -1.83 15.38 6.83
N THR A 59 -2.58 14.36 7.21
CA THR A 59 -3.32 13.49 6.28
C THR A 59 -4.81 13.81 6.19
N GLY A 60 -5.34 14.62 7.10
CA GLY A 60 -6.78 14.90 7.20
C GLY A 60 -7.62 13.76 7.77
N LEU A 61 -6.99 12.68 8.24
CA LEU A 61 -7.70 11.49 8.71
C LEU A 61 -8.35 11.71 10.09
N PRO A 62 -9.59 11.22 10.30
CA PRO A 62 -10.20 11.23 11.62
C PRO A 62 -9.50 10.22 12.55
N ALA A 63 -9.60 10.47 13.86
CA ALA A 63 -8.95 9.65 14.87
C ALA A 63 -9.40 8.17 14.88
N ARG A 64 -10.57 7.87 14.30
CA ARG A 64 -11.14 6.52 14.15
C ARG A 64 -10.35 5.70 13.13
N ASP A 65 -10.02 6.28 12.00
CA ASP A 65 -9.38 5.55 10.90
C ASP A 65 -7.93 5.22 11.26
N LEU A 66 -7.25 6.12 11.97
CA LEU A 66 -5.92 5.85 12.52
C LEU A 66 -5.89 4.71 13.55
N ARG A 67 -7.03 4.34 14.17
CA ARG A 67 -7.06 3.20 15.11
C ARG A 67 -6.88 1.88 14.40
N VAL A 68 -7.29 1.77 13.13
CA VAL A 68 -7.07 0.57 12.32
C VAL A 68 -5.59 0.20 12.27
N LEU A 69 -4.72 1.22 12.27
CA LEU A 69 -3.27 1.06 12.27
C LEU A 69 -2.66 0.88 13.66
N ASP A 70 -3.44 0.79 14.73
CA ASP A 70 -2.91 0.64 16.08
C ASP A 70 -2.22 -0.73 16.26
N PRO A 71 -0.91 -0.80 16.59
CA PRO A 71 -0.24 -2.07 16.84
C PRO A 71 -0.80 -2.84 18.04
N GLN A 72 -1.44 -2.14 18.99
CA GLN A 72 -2.03 -2.77 20.18
C GLN A 72 -3.39 -3.42 19.89
N LEU A 73 -3.96 -3.15 18.72
CA LEU A 73 -5.28 -3.64 18.33
C LEU A 73 -5.12 -4.54 17.10
N SER A 74 -5.63 -5.76 17.20
CA SER A 74 -5.67 -6.69 16.08
C SER A 74 -6.92 -6.40 15.25
N TYR A 75 -6.85 -5.38 14.39
CA TYR A 75 -7.89 -5.10 13.41
C TYR A 75 -7.75 -6.02 12.19
N PRO A 76 -8.88 -6.44 11.58
CA PRO A 76 -8.85 -7.17 10.33
C PRO A 76 -8.30 -6.32 9.19
N SER A 77 -7.95 -6.97 8.08
CA SER A 77 -7.56 -6.31 6.84
C SER A 77 -8.62 -5.29 6.42
N SER A 78 -8.19 -4.11 5.96
CA SER A 78 -9.08 -3.04 5.47
C SER A 78 -8.36 -2.02 4.60
N ILE A 79 -9.12 -1.45 3.66
CA ILE A 79 -8.69 -0.36 2.76
C ILE A 79 -9.71 0.76 2.89
N LEU A 80 -9.28 1.94 3.30
CA LEU A 80 -10.18 3.08 3.48
C LEU A 80 -9.74 4.24 2.59
N GLY A 81 -10.53 4.52 1.55
CA GLY A 81 -10.42 5.73 0.74
C GLY A 81 -10.93 6.95 1.51
N ARG A 82 -10.16 8.05 1.49
CA ARG A 82 -10.55 9.36 2.03
C ARG A 82 -10.02 10.46 1.14
N GLU A 83 -10.63 11.64 1.27
CA GLU A 83 -10.35 12.84 0.48
C GLU A 83 -8.88 13.23 0.28
N LYS A 84 -7.99 12.88 1.22
CA LYS A 84 -6.56 13.23 1.19
C LYS A 84 -5.61 12.06 1.44
N ALA A 85 -6.14 10.87 1.72
CA ALA A 85 -5.33 9.73 2.11
C ALA A 85 -6.05 8.40 1.90
N ILE A 86 -5.30 7.34 1.65
CA ILE A 86 -5.76 5.96 1.68
C ILE A 86 -5.14 5.30 2.92
N VAL A 87 -5.97 4.74 3.80
CA VAL A 87 -5.50 3.98 4.96
C VAL A 87 -5.50 2.50 4.60
N ILE A 88 -4.35 1.86 4.76
CA ILE A 88 -4.14 0.46 4.37
C ILE A 88 -3.70 -0.33 5.61
N ASN A 89 -4.50 -1.32 5.98
CA ASN A 89 -4.12 -2.37 6.91
C ASN A 89 -4.30 -3.71 6.18
N LEU A 90 -3.23 -4.27 5.64
CA LEU A 90 -3.28 -5.53 4.90
C LEU A 90 -2.17 -6.44 5.41
N GLU A 91 -2.53 -7.56 6.05
CA GLU A 91 -1.58 -8.49 6.67
C GLU A 91 -0.57 -7.77 7.59
N HIS A 92 0.71 -7.74 7.22
CA HIS A 92 1.77 -7.09 8.00
C HIS A 92 1.93 -5.60 7.67
N ILE A 93 1.26 -5.12 6.63
CA ILE A 93 1.41 -3.77 6.09
C ILE A 93 0.40 -2.84 6.76
N LYS A 94 0.92 -1.83 7.47
CA LYS A 94 0.15 -0.74 8.07
C LYS A 94 0.66 0.57 7.51
N ALA A 95 -0.08 1.14 6.58
CA ALA A 95 0.35 2.30 5.82
C ALA A 95 -0.73 3.37 5.67
N ILE A 96 -0.29 4.61 5.47
CA ILE A 96 -1.12 5.72 4.99
C ILE A 96 -0.48 6.22 3.70
N VAL A 97 -1.23 6.16 2.61
CA VAL A 97 -0.82 6.68 1.31
C VAL A 97 -1.45 8.04 1.12
N THR A 98 -0.66 9.02 0.71
CA THR A 98 -1.13 10.35 0.27
C THR A 98 -0.73 10.57 -1.18
N ALA A 99 -1.13 11.68 -1.79
CA ALA A 99 -0.71 12.03 -3.15
C ALA A 99 0.82 12.24 -3.31
N SER A 100 1.55 12.43 -2.21
CA SER A 100 2.98 12.81 -2.26
C SER A 100 3.93 11.92 -1.47
N GLU A 101 3.39 11.08 -0.60
CA GLU A 101 4.18 10.24 0.29
C GLU A 101 3.40 9.05 0.85
N VAL A 102 4.14 8.02 1.26
CA VAL A 102 3.62 6.87 2.02
C VAL A 102 4.23 6.87 3.42
N LEU A 103 3.38 6.73 4.43
CA LEU A 103 3.75 6.61 5.84
C LEU A 103 3.57 5.16 6.26
N VAL A 104 4.66 4.44 6.56
CA VAL A 104 4.64 3.03 6.93
C VAL A 104 4.98 2.85 8.41
N LEU A 105 4.17 2.07 9.13
CA LEU A 105 4.45 1.66 10.51
C LEU A 105 5.30 0.40 10.56
N ASN A 106 6.02 0.22 11.66
CA ASN A 106 6.79 -0.99 11.97
C ASN A 106 7.78 -1.39 10.87
N SER A 107 8.40 -0.43 10.18
CA SER A 107 9.37 -0.69 9.10
C SER A 107 10.61 -1.47 9.53
N THR A 108 10.87 -1.59 10.84
CA THR A 108 11.94 -2.43 11.39
C THR A 108 11.59 -3.92 11.46
N ASP A 109 10.32 -4.28 11.26
CA ASP A 109 9.88 -5.66 11.23
C ASP A 109 10.40 -6.36 9.95
N PRO A 110 11.08 -7.52 10.06
CA PRO A 110 11.54 -8.27 8.90
C PRO A 110 10.45 -8.65 7.90
N SER A 111 9.19 -8.77 8.35
CA SER A 111 8.05 -9.05 7.47
C SER A 111 7.66 -7.86 6.57
N VAL A 112 8.01 -6.63 6.98
CA VAL A 112 7.68 -5.38 6.26
C VAL A 112 8.84 -4.91 5.37
N ALA A 113 10.07 -5.37 5.65
CA ALA A 113 11.26 -4.97 4.89
C ALA A 113 11.18 -5.25 3.36
N PRO A 114 10.69 -6.43 2.90
CA PRO A 114 10.54 -6.68 1.45
C PRO A 114 9.59 -5.69 0.79
N PHE A 115 8.46 -5.40 1.44
CA PHE A 115 7.49 -4.42 0.97
C PHE A 115 8.11 -3.02 0.83
N VAL A 116 8.87 -2.56 1.83
CA VAL A 116 9.53 -1.24 1.79
C VAL A 116 10.50 -1.14 0.62
N HIS A 117 11.30 -2.19 0.39
CA HIS A 117 12.25 -2.23 -0.71
C HIS A 117 11.53 -2.17 -2.08
N ASP A 118 10.48 -2.97 -2.25
CA ASP A 118 9.69 -3.00 -3.49
C ASP A 118 9.02 -1.65 -3.77
N LEU A 119 8.50 -1.00 -2.73
CA LEU A 119 7.88 0.32 -2.82
C LEU A 119 8.90 1.39 -3.25
N GLN A 120 10.05 1.45 -2.60
CA GLN A 120 11.12 2.40 -2.95
C GLN A 120 11.62 2.20 -4.39
N HIS A 121 11.87 0.95 -4.78
CA HIS A 121 12.37 0.60 -6.10
C HIS A 121 11.35 0.97 -7.18
N ARG A 122 10.08 0.59 -7.01
CA ARG A 122 9.06 0.94 -7.99
C ARG A 122 8.93 2.43 -8.11
N VAL A 123 8.74 3.15 -7.00
CA VAL A 123 8.57 4.60 -7.00
C VAL A 123 9.72 5.30 -7.73
N SER A 124 10.96 4.88 -7.52
CA SER A 124 12.16 5.44 -8.17
C SER A 124 12.20 5.18 -9.68
N ASN A 125 11.83 3.98 -10.14
CA ASN A 125 12.02 3.57 -11.53
C ASN A 125 11.03 4.19 -12.53
N SER A 126 9.93 4.78 -12.08
CA SER A 126 9.00 5.45 -13.02
C SER A 126 9.54 6.75 -13.60
N ASN A 127 10.62 7.30 -13.05
CA ASN A 127 11.24 8.49 -13.58
C ASN A 127 12.16 8.20 -14.79
N ASP A 128 12.51 6.93 -15.06
CA ASP A 128 13.51 6.54 -16.08
C ASP A 128 12.92 5.98 -17.40
N THR A 129 11.61 5.72 -17.48
CA THR A 129 10.98 5.16 -18.71
C THR A 129 10.90 6.15 -19.88
N SER A 130 11.51 7.34 -19.78
CA SER A 130 11.61 8.29 -20.90
C SER A 130 12.89 8.16 -21.74
N GLN A 131 13.87 7.32 -21.38
CA GLN A 131 15.14 7.25 -22.13
C GLN A 131 15.78 5.86 -22.13
N GLN A 132 15.18 4.87 -22.79
CA GLN A 132 15.94 3.70 -23.24
C GLN A 132 15.21 2.96 -24.37
N ALA A 133 15.17 3.61 -25.53
CA ALA A 133 15.03 2.92 -26.81
C ALA A 133 16.32 3.17 -27.60
N THR A 134 17.30 2.27 -27.46
CA THR A 134 18.43 2.18 -28.39
C THR A 134 18.87 0.73 -28.50
N GLU A 135 18.38 0.13 -29.59
CA GLU A 135 19.00 -0.90 -30.44
C GLU A 135 19.43 -2.27 -29.88
N SER A 136 18.76 -3.28 -30.48
CA SER A 136 19.32 -4.53 -31.05
C SER A 136 19.51 -5.76 -30.16
N SER A 137 18.73 -6.82 -30.44
CA SER A 137 19.12 -7.97 -31.28
C SER A 137 18.47 -9.28 -30.79
N ASP A 138 17.96 -10.04 -31.75
CA ASP A 138 17.17 -11.25 -31.58
C ASP A 138 17.95 -12.37 -30.88
N THR A 139 17.41 -12.91 -29.77
CA THR A 139 17.65 -14.31 -29.37
C THR A 139 16.48 -14.80 -28.53
N GLU A 140 15.81 -15.85 -29.00
CA GLU A 140 14.79 -16.60 -28.26
C GLU A 140 15.42 -17.32 -27.04
N MET A 141 14.75 -17.27 -25.89
CA MET A 141 14.40 -18.40 -24.99
C MET A 141 14.29 -17.98 -23.51
N GLU A 142 13.37 -18.66 -22.83
CA GLU A 142 13.09 -18.77 -21.38
C GLU A 142 12.08 -17.80 -20.73
N VAL A 143 10.92 -18.41 -20.46
CA VAL A 143 9.86 -17.95 -19.56
C VAL A 143 10.43 -17.91 -18.15
N MET A 144 10.66 -16.72 -17.63
CA MET A 144 10.91 -16.50 -16.21
C MET A 144 9.88 -15.47 -15.75
N GLU A 145 9.06 -15.89 -14.79
CA GLU A 145 7.95 -15.12 -14.23
C GLU A 145 8.39 -13.70 -13.88
N ARG A 146 7.91 -12.73 -14.66
CA ARG A 146 8.04 -11.32 -14.31
C ARG A 146 7.03 -11.01 -13.20
N PRO A 147 7.39 -10.20 -12.19
CA PRO A 147 6.43 -9.75 -11.20
C PRO A 147 5.31 -8.97 -11.91
N PHE A 148 4.08 -9.29 -11.56
CA PHE A 148 2.83 -8.71 -12.06
C PHE A 148 2.85 -7.18 -11.82
N SER A 149 3.40 -6.41 -12.76
CA SER A 149 3.29 -4.95 -12.76
C SER A 149 2.26 -4.60 -13.82
N ILE A 150 1.12 -4.05 -13.40
CA ILE A 150 0.05 -3.70 -14.33
C ILE A 150 0.50 -2.46 -15.11
N THR A 151 0.86 -2.65 -16.38
CA THR A 151 1.15 -1.57 -17.31
C THR A 151 -0.11 -1.32 -18.14
N LEU A 152 -0.81 -0.20 -17.90
CA LEU A 152 -2.02 0.13 -18.67
C LEU A 152 -1.64 0.64 -20.07
N THR A 153 -2.12 -0.05 -21.10
CA THR A 153 -2.09 0.40 -22.50
C THR A 153 -3.50 0.87 -22.89
N THR A 154 -3.72 2.18 -22.97
CA THR A 154 -5.01 2.72 -23.46
C THR A 154 -4.83 3.36 -24.83
N ASN A 155 -5.60 2.93 -25.82
CA ASN A 155 -5.72 3.60 -27.11
C ASN A 155 -6.50 4.90 -26.89
N THR A 156 -5.81 6.04 -26.77
CA THR A 156 -6.47 7.33 -26.56
C THR A 156 -6.82 7.93 -27.93
N GLU A 157 -8.07 7.81 -28.35
CA GLU A 157 -8.59 8.52 -29.54
C GLU A 157 -8.65 10.03 -29.25
N ILE A 158 -7.57 10.75 -29.55
CA ILE A 158 -7.63 12.21 -29.66
C ILE A 158 -8.26 12.53 -31.02
N ARG A 159 -9.54 12.88 -30.98
CA ARG A 159 -10.31 13.36 -32.14
C ARG A 159 -9.84 14.75 -32.55
N ASN A 160 -8.68 14.84 -33.21
CA ASN A 160 -8.23 16.04 -33.89
C ASN A 160 -8.20 15.82 -35.40
N SER A 161 -8.94 16.68 -36.10
CA SER A 161 -9.04 16.74 -37.55
C SER A 161 -7.68 17.01 -38.21
N ASN A 162 -7.02 15.97 -38.74
CA ASN A 162 -6.21 15.99 -39.97
C ASN A 162 -5.68 14.57 -40.29
N PRO A 163 -5.89 14.02 -41.50
CA PRO A 163 -5.36 12.70 -41.84
C PRO A 163 -3.99 12.85 -42.50
N ARG A 164 -2.91 12.49 -41.78
CA ARG A 164 -1.64 12.09 -42.40
C ARG A 164 -0.73 11.38 -41.40
N ASN A 165 -0.65 10.05 -41.56
CA ASN A 165 0.40 9.13 -41.13
C ASN A 165 1.06 9.42 -39.78
N THR A 166 0.51 8.84 -38.71
CA THR A 166 1.23 8.62 -37.46
C THR A 166 1.07 7.15 -37.07
N VAL A 167 2.21 6.48 -36.87
CA VAL A 167 2.26 5.12 -36.34
C VAL A 167 1.73 5.17 -34.91
N ASP A 168 0.64 4.44 -34.63
CA ASP A 168 0.09 4.25 -33.30
C ASP A 168 1.13 3.55 -32.43
N VAL A 169 1.84 4.31 -31.59
CA VAL A 169 2.57 3.75 -30.45
C VAL A 169 1.64 3.92 -29.25
N PRO A 170 1.14 2.84 -28.63
CA PRO A 170 0.29 2.95 -27.46
C PRO A 170 1.06 3.67 -26.35
N ALA A 171 0.55 4.85 -25.94
CA ALA A 171 1.11 5.59 -24.84
C ALA A 171 0.87 4.79 -23.55
N VAL A 172 1.95 4.30 -22.94
CA VAL A 172 1.91 3.70 -21.61
C VAL A 172 1.53 4.80 -20.62
N LYS A 173 0.33 4.71 -20.04
CA LYS A 173 -0.06 5.62 -18.95
C LYS A 173 0.66 5.19 -17.69
N ILE A 174 1.32 6.15 -17.04
CA ILE A 174 1.98 5.94 -15.75
C ILE A 174 0.89 6.11 -14.67
N LEU A 175 0.68 5.06 -13.87
CA LEU A 175 -0.22 5.09 -12.73
C LEU A 175 0.13 6.25 -11.78
N PRO A 176 -0.86 6.99 -11.25
CA PRO A 176 -0.65 7.96 -10.17
C PRO A 176 0.10 7.36 -8.98
N PHE A 177 0.81 8.21 -8.24
CA PHE A 177 1.67 7.78 -7.13
C PHE A 177 0.91 6.95 -6.09
N GLU A 178 -0.31 7.36 -5.74
CA GLU A 178 -1.17 6.69 -4.79
C GLU A 178 -1.57 5.28 -5.22
N PHE A 179 -1.84 5.06 -6.51
CA PHE A 179 -2.24 3.74 -7.03
C PHE A 179 -1.05 2.81 -7.18
N LYS A 180 0.11 3.36 -7.48
CA LYS A 180 1.36 2.59 -7.44
C LYS A 180 1.71 2.14 -6.03
N ALA A 181 1.54 3.01 -5.04
CA ALA A 181 1.72 2.63 -3.65
C ALA A 181 0.70 1.57 -3.21
N LEU A 182 -0.56 1.72 -3.63
CA LEU A 182 -1.62 0.74 -3.39
C LEU A 182 -1.33 -0.61 -4.04
N GLU A 183 -0.91 -0.62 -5.31
CA GLU A 183 -0.51 -1.83 -6.06
C GLU A 183 0.57 -2.61 -5.31
N VAL A 184 1.61 -1.92 -4.82
CA VAL A 184 2.68 -2.57 -4.03
C VAL A 184 2.15 -3.15 -2.72
N CYS A 185 1.21 -2.46 -2.05
CA CYS A 185 0.58 -2.98 -0.83
C CYS A 185 -0.23 -4.25 -1.11
N LEU A 186 -1.07 -4.22 -2.14
CA LEU A 186 -1.91 -5.33 -2.55
C LEU A 186 -1.06 -6.52 -2.97
N GLU A 187 -0.05 -6.30 -3.82
CA GLU A 187 0.83 -7.36 -4.27
C GLU A 187 1.58 -8.02 -3.12
N SER A 188 2.11 -7.24 -2.19
CA SER A 188 2.82 -7.79 -1.04
C SER A 188 1.88 -8.60 -0.14
N ALA A 189 0.63 -8.16 0.05
CA ALA A 189 -0.38 -8.91 0.80
C ALA A 189 -0.77 -10.22 0.09
N CYS A 190 -1.08 -10.15 -1.21
CA CYS A 190 -1.42 -11.32 -2.04
C CYS A 190 -0.28 -12.34 -2.05
N LYS A 191 0.96 -11.90 -2.31
CA LYS A 191 2.16 -12.77 -2.27
C LYS A 191 2.33 -13.44 -0.91
N CYS A 192 2.13 -12.70 0.18
CA CYS A 192 2.23 -13.25 1.53
C CYS A 192 1.20 -14.37 1.74
N LEU A 193 -0.07 -14.10 1.46
CA LEU A 193 -1.18 -15.06 1.61
C LEU A 193 -1.03 -16.29 0.71
N GLU A 194 -0.59 -16.10 -0.52
CA GLU A 194 -0.37 -17.18 -1.48
C GLU A 194 0.81 -18.08 -1.08
N SER A 195 1.91 -17.50 -0.60
CA SER A 195 3.08 -18.24 -0.14
C SER A 195 2.77 -19.09 1.10
N GLU A 196 2.02 -18.54 2.06
CA GLU A 196 1.64 -19.24 3.27
C GLU A 196 0.59 -20.32 2.97
N THR A 197 -0.34 -20.06 2.03
CA THR A 197 -1.28 -21.05 1.49
C THR A 197 -0.55 -22.23 0.85
N SER A 198 0.43 -21.96 0.00
CA SER A 198 1.21 -23.00 -0.68
C SER A 198 2.06 -23.81 0.29
N THR A 199 2.57 -23.18 1.36
CA THR A 199 3.27 -23.87 2.44
C THR A 199 2.33 -24.82 3.19
N LEU A 200 1.12 -24.35 3.54
CA LEU A 200 0.11 -25.18 4.20
C LEU A 200 -0.33 -26.36 3.34
N GLU A 201 -0.46 -26.15 2.04
CA GLU A 201 -0.78 -27.21 1.08
C GLU A 201 0.30 -28.30 1.07
N LEU A 202 1.58 -27.90 0.98
CA LEU A 202 2.72 -28.83 1.03
C LEU A 202 2.82 -29.59 2.35
N GLU A 203 2.36 -29.02 3.46
CA GLU A 203 2.28 -29.71 4.75
C GLU A 203 1.06 -30.64 4.85
N ALA A 204 -0.06 -30.27 4.23
CA ALA A 204 -1.34 -30.97 4.34
C ALA A 204 -1.34 -32.32 3.63
N TYR A 205 -0.86 -32.40 2.38
CA TYR A 205 -0.89 -33.65 1.62
C TYR A 205 -0.11 -34.80 2.30
N PRO A 206 1.14 -34.60 2.78
CA PRO A 206 1.86 -35.65 3.49
C PRO A 206 1.17 -36.05 4.80
N ALA A 207 0.59 -35.11 5.53
CA ALA A 207 -0.12 -35.41 6.78
C ALA A 207 -1.39 -36.24 6.55
N LEU A 208 -2.10 -35.99 5.44
CA LEU A 208 -3.28 -36.76 5.05
C LEU A 208 -2.90 -38.17 4.56
N ASP A 209 -1.83 -38.30 3.78
CA ASP A 209 -1.33 -39.61 3.33
C ASP A 209 -0.84 -40.46 4.51
N GLU A 210 -0.07 -39.86 5.43
CA GLU A 210 0.38 -40.53 6.65
C GLU A 210 -0.79 -40.97 7.55
N LEU A 211 -1.83 -40.14 7.68
CA LEU A 211 -3.04 -40.50 8.41
C LEU A 211 -3.80 -41.64 7.73
N THR A 212 -3.87 -41.64 6.39
CA THR A 212 -4.52 -42.69 5.59
C THR A 212 -3.77 -44.02 5.72
N SER A 213 -2.45 -43.97 5.78
CA SER A 213 -1.59 -45.14 6.00
C SER A 213 -1.70 -45.67 7.45
N LYS A 214 -1.69 -44.77 8.44
CA LYS A 214 -1.74 -45.12 9.86
C LYS A 214 -2.59 -44.14 10.66
N ILE A 215 -3.75 -44.62 11.09
CA ILE A 215 -4.60 -43.89 12.03
C ILE A 215 -3.94 -43.95 13.42
N SER A 216 -3.43 -42.81 13.88
CA SER A 216 -2.83 -42.64 15.20
C SER A 216 -3.23 -41.30 15.82
N THR A 217 -3.19 -41.19 17.15
CA THR A 217 -3.50 -39.94 17.86
C THR A 217 -2.58 -38.80 17.43
N LEU A 218 -1.30 -39.09 17.17
CA LEU A 218 -0.32 -38.13 16.68
C LEU A 218 -0.69 -37.59 15.28
N ASN A 219 -1.09 -38.48 14.36
CA ASN A 219 -1.42 -38.10 12.99
C ASN A 219 -2.74 -37.32 12.92
N LEU A 220 -3.73 -37.70 13.74
CA LEU A 220 -4.97 -36.94 13.88
C LEU A 220 -4.72 -35.54 14.43
N GLU A 221 -3.86 -35.41 15.44
CA GLU A 221 -3.51 -34.10 16.01
C GLU A 221 -2.76 -33.23 15.00
N ARG A 222 -1.82 -33.81 14.23
CA ARG A 222 -1.13 -33.12 13.13
C ARG A 222 -2.11 -32.58 12.09
N VAL A 223 -3.04 -33.42 11.61
CA VAL A 223 -4.08 -33.00 10.64
C VAL A 223 -5.01 -31.94 11.25
N ARG A 224 -5.35 -32.05 12.54
CA ARG A 224 -6.17 -31.05 13.24
C ARG A 224 -5.48 -29.69 13.33
N GLN A 225 -4.19 -29.67 13.63
CA GLN A 225 -3.38 -28.44 13.69
C GLN A 225 -3.30 -27.77 12.31
N ILE A 226 -3.02 -28.56 11.26
CA ILE A 226 -3.01 -28.07 9.88
C ILE A 226 -4.38 -27.53 9.49
N LYS A 227 -5.47 -28.24 9.82
CA LYS A 227 -6.84 -27.77 9.58
C LYS A 227 -7.14 -26.46 10.31
N SER A 228 -6.71 -26.31 11.56
CA SER A 228 -6.90 -25.05 12.30
C SER A 228 -6.16 -23.89 11.63
N ARG A 229 -4.94 -24.13 11.14
CA ARG A 229 -4.16 -23.14 10.38
C ARG A 229 -4.82 -22.82 9.04
N LEU A 230 -5.32 -23.81 8.31
CA LEU A 230 -6.05 -23.64 7.05
C LEU A 230 -7.33 -22.81 7.24
N VAL A 231 -8.09 -23.04 8.31
CA VAL A 231 -9.30 -22.25 8.62
C VAL A 231 -8.92 -20.79 8.95
N ALA A 232 -7.87 -20.59 9.75
CA ALA A 232 -7.39 -19.23 10.04
C ALA A 232 -6.90 -18.51 8.78
N MET A 233 -6.16 -19.23 7.91
CA MET A 233 -5.69 -18.71 6.63
C MET A 233 -6.85 -18.34 5.69
N SER A 234 -7.83 -19.23 5.54
CA SER A 234 -9.05 -18.97 4.76
C SER A 234 -9.80 -17.74 5.27
N GLY A 235 -9.88 -17.55 6.60
CA GLY A 235 -10.45 -16.35 7.18
C GLY A 235 -9.70 -15.06 6.81
N ARG A 236 -8.36 -15.08 6.81
CA ARG A 236 -7.52 -13.94 6.40
C ARG A 236 -7.69 -13.60 4.92
N VAL A 237 -7.61 -14.61 4.04
CA VAL A 237 -7.82 -14.44 2.59
C VAL A 237 -9.22 -13.93 2.29
N GLN A 238 -10.25 -14.49 2.94
CA GLN A 238 -11.63 -14.02 2.78
C GLN A 238 -11.79 -12.57 3.20
N LYS A 239 -11.12 -12.13 4.28
CA LYS A 239 -11.17 -10.73 4.70
C LYS A 239 -10.60 -9.78 3.66
N VAL A 240 -9.47 -10.12 3.02
CA VAL A 240 -8.92 -9.31 1.92
C VAL A 240 -9.85 -9.30 0.71
N ARG A 241 -10.43 -10.45 0.35
CA ARG A 241 -11.42 -10.58 -0.72
C ARG A 241 -12.66 -9.70 -0.47
N ASP A 242 -13.22 -9.76 0.74
CA ASP A 242 -14.40 -8.97 1.15
C ASP A 242 -14.15 -7.47 1.01
N GLU A 243 -12.95 -6.98 1.41
CA GLU A 243 -12.60 -5.57 1.32
C GLU A 243 -12.43 -5.10 -0.13
N LEU A 244 -11.86 -5.95 -1.00
CA LEU A 244 -11.75 -5.65 -2.43
C LEU A 244 -13.13 -5.67 -3.12
N GLU A 245 -13.99 -6.64 -2.80
CA GLU A 245 -15.38 -6.72 -3.29
C GLU A 245 -16.15 -5.46 -2.90
N HIS A 246 -16.08 -5.08 -1.62
CA HIS A 246 -16.79 -3.90 -1.14
C HIS A 246 -16.32 -2.60 -1.81
N LEU A 247 -15.01 -2.47 -2.08
CA LEU A 247 -14.45 -1.31 -2.76
C LEU A 247 -14.84 -1.28 -4.25
N LEU A 248 -14.87 -2.43 -4.92
CA LEU A 248 -15.31 -2.56 -6.31
C LEU A 248 -16.81 -2.30 -6.48
N ASP A 249 -17.62 -2.54 -5.44
CA ASP A 249 -19.07 -2.31 -5.47
C ASP A 249 -19.48 -0.82 -5.43
N ASP A 250 -18.59 0.10 -4.99
CA ASP A 250 -18.89 1.52 -4.83
C ASP A 250 -17.89 2.45 -5.55
N ASP A 251 -18.30 2.95 -6.71
CA ASP A 251 -17.55 3.94 -7.50
C ASP A 251 -17.16 5.20 -6.70
N ASN A 252 -17.97 5.61 -5.72
CA ASN A 252 -17.67 6.78 -4.90
C ASN A 252 -16.48 6.52 -3.96
N ASP A 253 -16.39 5.33 -3.38
CA ASP A 253 -15.25 4.96 -2.52
C ASP A 253 -13.96 4.84 -3.36
N MET A 254 -14.05 4.32 -4.59
CA MET A 254 -12.94 4.35 -5.54
C MET A 254 -12.54 5.78 -5.93
N ALA A 255 -13.52 6.64 -6.24
CA ALA A 255 -13.27 8.04 -6.54
C ALA A 255 -12.62 8.79 -5.37
N GLU A 256 -12.91 8.38 -4.14
CA GLU A 256 -12.30 8.97 -2.96
C GLU A 256 -10.77 8.82 -2.95
N MET A 257 -10.25 7.78 -3.60
CA MET A 257 -8.84 7.41 -3.66
C MET A 257 -8.03 8.12 -4.75
N TYR A 258 -8.64 8.93 -5.62
CA TYR A 258 -7.94 9.75 -6.61
C TYR A 258 -7.33 11.01 -5.94
N LEU A 259 -6.24 10.81 -5.20
CA LEU A 259 -5.66 11.83 -4.33
C LEU A 259 -4.92 12.94 -5.10
N THR A 260 -4.19 12.58 -6.17
CA THR A 260 -3.41 13.50 -7.00
C THR A 260 -4.33 14.49 -7.70
N ASP A 261 -5.42 14.01 -8.30
CA ASP A 261 -6.43 14.86 -8.94
C ASP A 261 -7.04 15.86 -7.95
N LYS A 262 -7.40 15.39 -6.75
CA LYS A 262 -7.94 16.24 -5.69
C LYS A 262 -6.94 17.26 -5.18
N LEU A 263 -5.65 16.93 -5.16
CA LEU A 263 -4.60 17.88 -4.78
C LEU A 263 -4.47 19.00 -5.83
N VAL A 264 -4.61 18.68 -7.11
CA VAL A 264 -4.51 19.65 -8.22
C VAL A 264 -5.77 20.52 -8.37
N ARG A 265 -6.96 19.99 -8.06
CA ARG A 265 -8.23 20.73 -8.19
C ARG A 265 -8.45 21.79 -7.09
N LYS A 266 -7.99 21.55 -5.86
CA LYS A 266 -8.21 22.45 -4.71
C LYS A 266 -7.73 23.90 -4.92
N PRO A 267 -6.56 24.17 -5.53
CA PRO A 267 -6.15 25.53 -5.87
C PRO A 267 -7.10 26.21 -6.87
N LEU A 268 -7.65 25.48 -7.85
CA LEU A 268 -8.50 26.03 -8.90
C LEU A 268 -9.88 26.45 -8.38
N GLU A 269 -10.44 25.69 -7.44
CA GLU A 269 -11.71 26.01 -6.77
C GLU A 269 -11.58 27.22 -5.84
N GLN A 270 -10.47 27.34 -5.10
CA GLN A 270 -10.22 28.52 -4.26
C GLN A 270 -10.01 29.80 -5.10
N ILE A 271 -9.40 29.68 -6.28
CA ILE A 271 -9.23 30.79 -7.22
C ILE A 271 -10.57 31.17 -7.86
N SER A 272 -11.43 30.21 -8.20
CA SER A 272 -12.74 30.49 -8.77
C SER A 272 -13.71 31.08 -7.73
N GLU A 273 -13.68 30.62 -6.47
CA GLU A 273 -14.41 31.24 -5.36
C GLU A 273 -13.96 32.68 -5.10
N LEU A 274 -12.66 32.96 -5.15
CA LEU A 274 -12.15 34.32 -5.06
C LEU A 274 -12.66 35.19 -6.21
N ASN A 275 -12.61 34.69 -7.44
CA ASN A 275 -13.08 35.42 -8.62
C ASN A 275 -14.59 35.71 -8.57
N ARG A 276 -15.40 34.77 -8.07
CA ARG A 276 -16.84 34.99 -7.87
C ARG A 276 -17.14 36.04 -6.80
N ALA A 277 -16.29 36.18 -5.79
CA ALA A 277 -16.43 37.22 -4.76
C ALA A 277 -16.04 38.62 -5.25
N PHE A 278 -15.35 38.75 -6.39
CA PHE A 278 -15.01 40.05 -7.00
C PHE A 278 -16.05 40.57 -8.01
N ASP A 279 -17.01 39.74 -8.43
CA ASP A 279 -18.06 40.11 -9.39
C ASP A 279 -19.36 40.61 -8.73
N GLU A 280 -19.42 40.73 -7.40
CA GLU A 280 -20.63 41.16 -6.65
C GLU A 280 -20.78 42.69 -6.43
N ASP A 281 -19.94 43.54 -7.03
CA ASP A 281 -20.06 45.01 -6.89
C ASP A 281 -20.39 45.76 -8.20
N GLY A 282 -21.26 45.17 -9.02
CA GLY A 282 -21.84 45.81 -10.20
C GLY A 282 -23.36 45.96 -10.08
N GLU A 283 -23.84 47.11 -9.63
CA GLU A 283 -25.26 47.45 -9.65
C GLU A 283 -25.84 47.62 -11.07
N ARG A 284 -27.13 47.21 -11.20
CA ARG A 284 -28.17 47.58 -12.20
C ARG A 284 -28.07 46.88 -13.58
N ASP A 285 -29.13 46.38 -14.22
CA ASP A 285 -30.57 46.69 -14.26
C ASP A 285 -31.41 45.51 -14.85
N GLU A 286 -32.73 45.66 -14.80
CA GLU A 286 -33.87 44.86 -15.29
C GLU A 286 -33.77 43.87 -16.49
N ASP A 287 -34.57 42.81 -16.31
CA ASP A 287 -35.42 42.07 -17.26
C ASP A 287 -34.77 41.17 -18.33
N GLY A 288 -34.75 39.88 -18.01
CA GLY A 288 -34.45 38.80 -18.95
C GLY A 288 -34.80 37.46 -18.34
N LYS A 289 -35.97 36.91 -18.73
CA LYS A 289 -36.29 35.49 -18.49
C LYS A 289 -35.33 34.64 -19.31
N THR A 290 -34.28 34.16 -18.68
CA THR A 290 -33.48 33.04 -19.18
C THR A 290 -33.85 31.83 -18.34
N GLU A 291 -34.65 30.93 -18.93
CA GLU A 291 -34.74 29.54 -18.45
C GLU A 291 -33.39 28.89 -18.72
N ASP A 292 -32.41 29.17 -17.86
CA ASP A 292 -31.19 28.38 -17.84
C ASP A 292 -31.54 27.07 -17.15
N SER A 293 -31.74 26.05 -18.00
CA SER A 293 -31.67 24.65 -17.63
C SER A 293 -30.43 24.47 -16.76
N TYR A 294 -30.64 24.29 -15.46
CA TYR A 294 -29.63 23.76 -14.54
C TYR A 294 -29.33 22.34 -15.01
N GLU A 295 -28.53 22.20 -16.06
CA GLU A 295 -27.83 20.95 -16.32
C GLU A 295 -26.91 20.75 -15.11
N ASP A 296 -27.33 19.76 -14.33
CA ASP A 296 -26.71 19.25 -13.14
C ASP A 296 -25.26 18.84 -13.43
N LEU A 297 -24.34 19.81 -13.36
CA LEU A 297 -22.89 19.63 -13.51
C LEU A 297 -22.27 18.84 -12.33
N SER A 298 -23.08 18.29 -11.43
CA SER A 298 -22.61 17.52 -10.27
C SER A 298 -22.41 16.02 -10.55
N TYR A 299 -22.85 15.50 -11.71
CA TYR A 299 -22.68 14.09 -12.10
C TYR A 299 -21.60 13.88 -13.17
N ILE A 300 -20.42 14.50 -13.03
CA ILE A 300 -19.25 13.95 -13.69
C ILE A 300 -18.90 12.66 -12.95
N LYS A 301 -19.44 11.52 -13.42
CA LYS A 301 -19.06 10.21 -12.90
C LYS A 301 -17.52 10.14 -12.93
N PRO A 302 -16.85 9.96 -11.78
CA PRO A 302 -15.41 9.87 -11.74
C PRO A 302 -14.99 8.71 -12.64
N ASN A 303 -14.02 8.96 -13.53
CA ASN A 303 -13.49 7.91 -14.37
C ASN A 303 -12.59 7.01 -13.51
N VAL A 304 -13.21 5.98 -12.91
CA VAL A 304 -12.59 5.04 -11.98
C VAL A 304 -12.02 3.80 -12.67
N GLU A 305 -12.11 3.72 -14.00
CA GLU A 305 -11.76 2.52 -14.80
C GLU A 305 -10.33 2.03 -14.54
N GLU A 306 -9.36 2.94 -14.40
CA GLU A 306 -7.96 2.58 -14.13
C GLU A 306 -7.79 1.90 -12.75
N LEU A 307 -8.48 2.40 -11.73
CA LEU A 307 -8.44 1.82 -10.39
C LEU A 307 -9.26 0.52 -10.34
N GLU A 308 -10.41 0.47 -11.00
CA GLU A 308 -11.26 -0.72 -11.11
C GLU A 308 -10.45 -1.88 -11.73
N MET A 309 -9.80 -1.68 -12.88
CA MET A 309 -8.95 -2.69 -13.51
C MET A 309 -7.82 -3.20 -12.59
N LEU A 310 -7.19 -2.29 -11.84
CA LEU A 310 -6.15 -2.65 -10.88
C LEU A 310 -6.71 -3.55 -9.76
N LEU A 311 -7.84 -3.15 -9.18
CA LEU A 311 -8.48 -3.86 -8.08
C LEU A 311 -9.06 -5.21 -8.53
N GLU A 312 -9.67 -5.29 -9.71
CA GLU A 312 -10.20 -6.53 -10.32
C GLU A 312 -9.11 -7.59 -10.49
N ALA A 313 -7.90 -7.19 -10.93
CA ALA A 313 -6.79 -8.11 -11.08
C ALA A 313 -6.37 -8.75 -9.75
N TYR A 314 -6.25 -7.95 -8.69
CA TYR A 314 -5.94 -8.47 -7.36
C TYR A 314 -7.12 -9.22 -6.73
N PHE A 315 -8.36 -8.84 -7.04
CA PHE A 315 -9.56 -9.59 -6.65
C PHE A 315 -9.54 -11.00 -7.25
N ALA A 316 -9.25 -11.12 -8.54
CA ALA A 316 -9.12 -12.41 -9.20
C ALA A 316 -7.99 -13.26 -8.60
N GLN A 317 -6.84 -12.65 -8.27
CA GLN A 317 -5.72 -13.35 -7.63
C GLN A 317 -6.08 -13.86 -6.23
N ILE A 318 -6.72 -13.04 -5.39
CA ILE A 318 -7.09 -13.44 -4.03
C ILE A 318 -8.21 -14.48 -4.05
N ASP A 319 -9.15 -14.40 -4.99
CA ASP A 319 -10.21 -15.40 -5.19
C ASP A 319 -9.62 -16.75 -5.62
N GLY A 320 -8.64 -16.74 -6.52
CA GLY A 320 -7.87 -17.94 -6.89
C GLY A 320 -7.16 -18.57 -5.68
N THR A 321 -6.57 -17.75 -4.80
CA THR A 321 -5.96 -18.21 -3.55
C THR A 321 -6.99 -18.85 -2.61
N LEU A 322 -8.18 -18.25 -2.50
CA LEU A 322 -9.28 -18.77 -1.69
C LEU A 322 -9.83 -20.10 -2.24
N GLN A 323 -9.96 -20.23 -3.56
CA GLN A 323 -10.38 -21.48 -4.20
C GLN A 323 -9.38 -22.61 -3.95
N LYS A 324 -8.09 -22.29 -4.01
CA LYS A 324 -7.00 -23.22 -3.67
C LYS A 324 -7.11 -23.71 -2.23
N LEU A 325 -7.29 -22.79 -1.26
CA LEU A 325 -7.52 -23.15 0.15
C LEU A 325 -8.77 -24.00 0.36
N SER A 326 -9.86 -23.67 -0.32
CA SER A 326 -11.12 -24.42 -0.22
C SER A 326 -10.93 -25.86 -0.68
N THR A 327 -10.14 -26.08 -1.74
CA THR A 327 -9.80 -27.42 -2.24
C THR A 327 -9.04 -28.21 -1.18
N VAL A 328 -8.00 -27.62 -0.57
CA VAL A 328 -7.20 -28.29 0.48
C VAL A 328 -8.04 -28.57 1.73
N CYS A 329 -8.89 -27.63 2.16
CA CYS A 329 -9.80 -27.80 3.29
C CYS A 329 -10.76 -28.99 3.08
N ASN A 330 -11.31 -29.14 1.87
CA ASN A 330 -12.25 -30.21 1.54
C ASN A 330 -11.58 -31.60 1.46
N LEU A 331 -10.27 -31.66 1.22
CA LEU A 331 -9.49 -32.89 1.26
C LEU A 331 -9.21 -33.37 2.69
N THR A 332 -9.22 -32.46 3.67
CA THR A 332 -9.13 -32.87 5.08
C THR A 332 -10.46 -33.51 5.51
N PRO A 333 -10.45 -34.71 6.11
CA PRO A 333 -11.68 -35.39 6.48
C PRO A 333 -12.56 -34.47 7.35
N SER A 334 -13.77 -34.23 6.87
CA SER A 334 -14.81 -33.54 7.63
C SER A 334 -15.09 -34.36 8.88
N ASN A 335 -14.80 -33.77 10.04
CA ASN A 335 -15.26 -34.28 11.32
C ASN A 335 -16.79 -34.17 11.38
N HIS A 336 -17.48 -35.12 10.75
CA HIS A 336 -18.74 -35.66 11.27
C HIS A 336 -18.41 -36.81 12.22
N VAL A 337 -17.56 -36.53 13.20
CA VAL A 337 -17.48 -37.32 14.42
C VAL A 337 -17.89 -36.37 15.54
N GLN A 338 -19.20 -36.33 15.77
CA GLN A 338 -19.73 -35.89 17.05
C GLN A 338 -19.20 -36.86 18.11
N PHE A 339 -18.49 -36.33 19.10
CA PHE A 339 -18.37 -36.98 20.40
C PHE A 339 -19.29 -36.29 21.38
#